data_AF-A0A0D0D4J1-F1
#
_entry.id   AF-A0A0D0D4J1-F1
#
_cell.length_a   1.000
_cell.length_b   1.000
_cell.length_c   1.000
_cell.angle_alpha   90.00
_cell.angle_beta   90.00
_cell.angle_gamma   90.00
#
_symmetry.space_group_name_H-M   'P 1'
#
loop_
_entity.id
_entity.type
_entity.pdbx_description
1 polymer ?
#
loop_
_entity_poly.entity_id
_entity_poly.type
_entity_poly.pdbx_seq_one_letter_code
_entity_poly.pdbx_strand_id
1 'polypeptide(L)'
;MQCIADAIYFSHSFQVSNCVAFMALHFQSCLSLNFLQVLLFKMFIEGNTLPSSMPFALKNSFHIVQHTDMLLLSLTEASSPSLHAKVMCNMFLWWNKQTRPYGTSLPLCFPVCGALQCWDQPVWSGLTREGSWSIWCANPHCSLDKNGA
;
A
#
# COMPACT_ATOMS: atom_id res chain seq x y z
N MET A 1 13.84 17.09 3.20
CA MET A 1 13.01 17.86 2.23
C MET A 1 13.83 18.54 1.14
N GLN A 2 15.10 18.92 1.38
CA GLN A 2 15.99 19.50 0.35
C GLN A 2 16.14 18.62 -0.91
N CYS A 3 16.32 17.29 -0.74
CA CYS A 3 16.56 16.37 -1.85
C CYS A 3 15.42 16.25 -2.88
N ILE A 4 14.18 16.60 -2.51
CA ILE A 4 13.04 16.56 -3.44
C ILE A 4 13.09 17.77 -4.38
N ALA A 5 13.52 18.93 -3.89
CA ALA A 5 13.68 20.13 -4.72
C ALA A 5 14.83 19.95 -5.74
N ASP A 6 15.92 19.30 -5.32
CA ASP A 6 17.09 19.06 -6.19
C ASP A 6 16.81 18.01 -7.28
N ALA A 7 15.98 17.00 -7.00
CA ALA A 7 15.58 15.99 -8.00
C ALA A 7 14.71 16.57 -9.13
N ILE A 8 13.94 17.63 -8.84
CA ILE A 8 13.07 18.30 -9.82
C ILE A 8 13.89 19.21 -10.77
N TYR A 9 15.06 19.69 -10.32
CA TYR A 9 15.91 20.59 -11.12
C TYR A 9 16.79 19.89 -12.16
N PHE A 10 16.86 18.55 -12.18
CA PHE A 10 17.95 17.83 -12.86
C PHE A 10 17.67 17.36 -14.30
N SER A 11 16.54 17.69 -14.94
CA SER A 11 16.36 17.30 -16.35
C SER A 11 15.35 18.13 -17.11
N HIS A 12 15.81 18.91 -18.09
CA HIS A 12 14.96 19.56 -19.09
C HIS A 12 14.33 18.58 -20.10
N SER A 13 14.65 17.28 -20.02
CA SER A 13 14.17 16.25 -20.96
C SER A 13 13.42 15.08 -20.29
N PHE A 14 13.45 14.95 -18.96
CA PHE A 14 12.70 13.93 -18.22
C PHE A 14 11.66 14.56 -17.32
N GLN A 15 10.40 14.23 -17.57
CA GLN A 15 9.31 14.62 -16.71
C GLN A 15 9.08 13.58 -15.63
N VAL A 16 9.44 13.92 -14.39
CA VAL A 16 9.20 13.07 -13.22
C VAL A 16 7.72 13.14 -12.84
N SER A 17 6.97 12.08 -13.11
CA SER A 17 5.54 12.01 -12.74
C SER A 17 5.32 11.48 -11.33
N ASN A 18 6.23 10.62 -10.84
CA ASN A 18 6.14 10.02 -9.52
C ASN A 18 7.52 9.84 -8.88
N CYS A 19 7.60 9.95 -7.56
CA CYS A 19 8.80 9.71 -6.76
C CYS A 19 8.45 8.88 -5.52
N VAL A 20 9.24 7.84 -5.25
CA VAL A 20 9.15 7.05 -4.01
C VAL A 20 10.30 7.44 -3.11
N ALA A 21 9.99 7.89 -1.89
CA ALA A 21 10.98 8.24 -0.88
C ALA A 21 10.83 7.35 0.36
N PHE A 22 11.95 7.07 1.01
CA PHE A 22 12.04 6.28 2.24
C PHE A 22 12.41 7.20 3.39
N MET A 23 11.71 7.10 4.51
CA MET A 23 11.92 7.94 5.70
C MET A 23 12.86 7.31 6.75
N ALA A 24 13.67 6.32 6.40
CA ALA A 24 14.68 5.78 7.30
C ALA A 24 15.94 6.66 7.39
N LEU A 25 16.47 6.81 8.61
CA LEU A 25 17.78 7.41 8.84
C LEU A 25 18.92 6.61 8.19
N HIS A 26 18.80 5.28 8.21
CA HIS A 26 19.75 4.35 7.61
C HIS A 26 19.01 3.36 6.72
N PHE A 27 18.80 3.70 5.46
CA PHE A 27 18.10 2.84 4.52
C PHE A 27 18.92 1.59 4.19
N GLN A 28 18.39 0.41 4.52
CA GLN A 28 18.98 -0.89 4.18
C GLN A 28 18.42 -1.39 2.85
N SER A 29 19.18 -1.21 1.76
CA SER A 29 18.75 -1.57 0.40
C SER A 29 18.44 -3.06 0.23
N CYS A 30 19.06 -3.94 1.01
CA CYS A 30 18.75 -5.38 0.97
C CYS A 30 17.28 -5.68 1.31
N LEU A 31 16.65 -4.86 2.15
CA LEU A 31 15.24 -5.02 2.53
C LEU A 31 14.29 -4.55 1.44
N SER A 32 14.76 -3.78 0.45
CA SER A 32 13.94 -3.26 -0.64
C SER A 32 13.91 -4.12 -1.88
N LEU A 33 14.74 -5.17 -1.96
CA LEU A 33 14.83 -6.03 -3.15
C LEU A 33 13.48 -6.69 -3.50
N ASN A 34 12.81 -7.30 -2.52
CA ASN A 34 11.50 -7.92 -2.74
C ASN A 34 10.44 -6.87 -3.13
N PHE A 35 10.44 -5.72 -2.45
CA PHE A 35 9.57 -4.60 -2.80
C PHE A 35 9.74 -4.17 -4.26
N LEU A 36 10.99 -3.93 -4.70
CA LEU A 36 11.31 -3.53 -6.06
C LEU A 36 10.92 -4.61 -7.06
N GLN A 37 11.19 -5.88 -6.77
CA GLN A 37 10.83 -6.98 -7.65
C GLN A 37 9.31 -7.05 -7.88
N VAL A 38 8.51 -7.00 -6.81
CA VAL A 38 7.05 -7.04 -6.92
C VAL A 38 6.53 -5.80 -7.63
N LEU A 39 7.08 -4.62 -7.32
CA LEU A 39 6.69 -3.36 -7.95
C LEU A 39 6.97 -3.37 -9.46
N LEU A 40 8.17 -3.81 -9.85
CA LEU A 40 8.56 -3.93 -11.26
C LEU A 40 7.65 -4.92 -12.00
N PHE A 41 7.32 -6.05 -11.37
CA PHE A 41 6.39 -7.01 -11.96
C PHE A 41 5.01 -6.39 -12.20
N LYS A 42 4.45 -5.70 -11.20
CA LYS A 42 3.16 -5.03 -11.33
C LYS A 42 3.16 -3.92 -12.39
N MET A 43 4.25 -3.16 -12.49
CA MET A 43 4.31 -2.05 -13.44
C MET A 43 4.61 -2.49 -14.88
N PHE A 44 5.65 -3.32 -15.07
CA PHE A 44 6.15 -3.63 -16.40
C PHE A 44 5.51 -4.88 -17.02
N ILE A 45 5.10 -5.86 -16.22
CA ILE A 45 4.48 -7.08 -16.72
C ILE A 45 2.97 -6.94 -16.76
N GLU A 46 2.36 -6.42 -15.68
CA GLU A 46 0.90 -6.25 -15.61
C GLU A 46 0.40 -4.89 -16.12
N GLY A 47 1.31 -3.94 -16.40
CA GLY A 47 0.94 -2.64 -16.96
C GLY A 47 0.26 -1.68 -15.96
N ASN A 48 0.37 -1.94 -14.66
CA ASN A 48 -0.23 -1.08 -13.64
C ASN A 48 0.56 0.21 -13.44
N THR A 49 -0.12 1.26 -12.98
CA THR A 49 0.55 2.51 -12.59
C THR A 49 1.31 2.34 -11.26
N LEU A 50 2.33 3.18 -11.03
CA LEU A 50 3.06 3.17 -9.76
C LEU A 50 2.13 3.36 -8.54
N PRO A 51 1.20 4.35 -8.51
CA PRO A 51 0.29 4.51 -7.37
C PRO A 51 -0.60 3.30 -7.11
N SER A 52 -1.13 2.65 -8.15
CA SER A 52 -1.97 1.45 -8.00
C SER A 52 -1.19 0.21 -7.57
N SER A 53 0.09 0.13 -7.93
CA SER A 53 0.98 -1.00 -7.59
C SER A 53 1.52 -0.94 -6.17
N MET A 54 1.63 0.26 -5.59
CA MET A 54 2.25 0.48 -4.27
C MET A 54 1.63 -0.35 -3.14
N PRO A 55 0.31 -0.35 -2.90
CA PRO A 55 -0.29 -1.17 -1.83
C PRO A 55 0.01 -2.66 -1.98
N PHE A 56 0.03 -3.16 -3.22
CA PHE A 56 0.33 -4.56 -3.50
C PHE A 56 1.80 -4.88 -3.24
N ALA A 57 2.73 -4.06 -3.72
CA ALA A 57 4.16 -4.24 -3.47
C ALA A 57 4.45 -4.28 -1.97
N LEU A 58 3.94 -3.29 -1.23
CA LEU A 58 4.12 -3.16 0.22
C LEU A 58 3.54 -4.35 1.00
N LYS A 59 2.38 -4.88 0.59
CA LYS A 59 1.77 -6.07 1.19
C LYS A 59 2.66 -7.31 1.04
N ASN A 60 3.34 -7.46 -0.09
CA ASN A 60 4.22 -8.61 -0.38
C ASN A 60 5.65 -8.43 0.14
N SER A 61 6.03 -7.21 0.49
CA SER A 61 7.37 -6.86 0.99
C SER A 61 7.32 -6.25 2.39
N PHE A 62 6.55 -6.85 3.30
CA PHE A 62 6.25 -6.26 4.62
C PHE A 62 7.48 -5.83 5.44
N HIS A 63 8.63 -6.49 5.26
CA HIS A 63 9.89 -6.13 5.92
C HIS A 63 10.36 -4.70 5.62
N ILE A 64 10.14 -4.19 4.40
CA ILE A 64 10.55 -2.83 4.05
C ILE A 64 9.74 -1.79 4.85
N VAL A 65 8.45 -2.05 5.03
CA VAL A 65 7.53 -1.13 5.70
C VAL A 65 7.77 -1.17 7.22
N GLN A 66 8.20 -2.31 7.77
CA GLN A 66 8.68 -2.41 9.17
C GLN A 66 9.95 -1.59 9.43
N HIS A 67 10.78 -1.43 8.42
CA HIS A 67 12.07 -0.76 8.52
C HIS A 67 11.96 0.74 8.27
N THR A 68 11.10 1.15 7.35
CA THR A 68 10.96 2.55 6.93
C THR A 68 9.54 2.87 6.54
N ASP A 69 9.06 4.04 6.97
CA ASP A 69 7.90 4.66 6.34
C ASP A 69 8.26 5.05 4.90
N MET A 70 7.25 5.05 4.03
CA MET A 70 7.42 5.34 2.61
C MET A 70 6.49 6.46 2.17
N LEU A 71 6.99 7.34 1.31
CA LEU A 71 6.22 8.40 0.67
C LEU A 71 6.17 8.12 -0.82
N LEU A 72 4.96 8.17 -1.40
CA LEU A 72 4.77 8.28 -2.83
C LEU A 72 4.33 9.70 -3.15
N LEU A 73 5.19 10.43 -3.83
CA LEU A 73 4.92 11.74 -4.38
C LEU A 73 4.45 11.56 -5.82
N SER A 74 3.31 12.12 -6.17
CA SER A 74 2.81 12.18 -7.54
C SER A 74 2.71 13.63 -7.97
N LEU A 75 3.43 14.00 -9.01
CA LEU A 75 3.35 15.33 -9.63
C LEU A 75 2.27 15.29 -10.71
N THR A 76 1.30 16.18 -10.59
CA THR A 76 0.34 16.42 -11.68
C THR A 76 0.88 17.53 -12.56
N GLU A 77 0.84 17.33 -13.89
CA GLU A 77 1.15 18.39 -14.84
C GLU A 77 0.29 19.62 -14.55
N ALA A 78 0.94 20.78 -14.45
CA ALA A 78 0.23 22.03 -14.45
C ALA A 78 -0.37 22.22 -15.85
N SER A 79 -1.70 22.32 -15.94
CA SER A 79 -2.40 22.60 -17.19
C SER A 79 -2.10 24.00 -17.76
N SER A 80 -1.31 24.82 -17.05
CA SER A 80 -0.90 26.17 -17.42
C SER A 80 0.50 26.49 -16.88
N PRO A 81 1.35 27.21 -17.63
CA PRO A 81 2.66 27.68 -17.16
C PRO A 81 2.59 28.66 -15.96
N SER A 82 1.40 29.17 -15.63
CA SER A 82 1.17 30.03 -14.46
C SER A 82 0.62 29.30 -13.23
N LEU A 83 0.31 28.00 -13.33
CA LEU A 83 -0.16 27.21 -12.20
C LEU A 83 1.02 26.49 -11.53
N HIS A 84 1.18 26.69 -10.23
CA HIS A 84 2.06 25.87 -9.41
C HIS A 84 1.71 24.40 -9.58
N ALA A 85 2.72 23.56 -9.89
CA ALA A 85 2.53 22.12 -10.01
C ALA A 85 1.94 21.56 -8.72
N LYS A 86 0.85 20.80 -8.83
CA LYS A 86 0.23 20.14 -7.69
C LYS A 86 1.01 18.87 -7.37
N VAL A 87 1.57 18.81 -6.17
CA VAL A 87 2.21 17.60 -5.64
C VAL A 87 1.22 16.90 -4.72
N MET A 88 0.84 15.66 -5.06
CA MET A 88 0.13 14.78 -4.14
C MET A 88 1.14 13.91 -3.39
N CYS A 89 0.98 13.77 -2.09
CA CYS A 89 1.84 12.93 -1.26
C CYS A 89 0.98 11.87 -0.56
N ASN A 90 1.24 10.61 -0.86
CA ASN A 90 0.66 9.46 -0.16
C ASN A 90 1.72 8.89 0.78
N MET A 91 1.41 8.85 2.07
CA MET A 91 2.30 8.29 3.09
C MET A 91 1.84 6.89 3.49
N PHE A 92 2.75 5.94 3.43
CA PHE A 92 2.55 4.55 3.82
C PHE A 92 3.31 4.29 5.12
N LEU A 93 2.54 4.14 6.20
CA LEU A 93 3.07 3.97 7.56
C LEU A 93 2.89 2.53 8.06
N TRP A 94 3.88 2.03 8.79
CA TRP A 94 3.73 0.81 9.58
C TRP A 94 3.12 1.13 10.96
N TRP A 95 1.79 1.11 11.07
CA TRP A 95 1.09 1.51 12.30
C TRP A 95 1.19 0.50 13.47
N ASN A 96 1.46 -0.80 13.25
CA ASN A 96 1.46 -1.80 14.34
C ASN A 96 2.56 -2.87 14.20
N LYS A 97 3.48 -2.99 15.16
CA LYS A 97 4.58 -3.99 15.16
C LYS A 97 4.11 -5.46 15.27
N GLN A 98 2.89 -5.71 15.74
CA GLN A 98 2.33 -7.04 16.00
C GLN A 98 1.27 -7.47 14.98
N THR A 99 0.71 -6.54 14.21
CA THR A 99 -0.18 -6.83 13.08
C THR A 99 0.42 -6.26 11.81
N ARG A 100 0.57 -7.08 10.76
CA ARG A 100 0.97 -6.56 9.44
C ARG A 100 0.09 -5.33 9.10
N PRO A 101 0.64 -4.23 8.56
CA PRO A 101 -0.15 -3.19 7.95
C PRO A 101 -0.83 -3.87 6.78
N TYR A 102 -2.11 -3.58 6.64
CA TYR A 102 -3.05 -4.44 5.93
C TYR A 102 -3.16 -5.76 6.70
N GLY A 103 -4.15 -5.78 7.59
CA GLY A 103 -4.42 -6.84 8.57
C GLY A 103 -4.27 -8.25 7.99
N THR A 104 -4.06 -9.20 8.91
CA THR A 104 -3.98 -10.65 8.67
C THR A 104 -4.50 -11.01 7.30
N SER A 105 -3.59 -11.37 6.38
CA SER A 105 -4.02 -11.79 5.04
C SER A 105 -5.01 -12.92 5.24
N LEU A 106 -6.26 -12.65 4.88
CA LEU A 106 -7.30 -13.64 5.02
C LEU A 106 -6.88 -14.87 4.20
N PRO A 107 -7.05 -16.09 4.73
CA PRO A 107 -6.70 -17.27 3.98
C PRO A 107 -7.44 -17.25 2.62
N LEU A 108 -6.79 -17.83 1.60
CA LEU A 108 -7.37 -17.88 0.25
C LEU A 108 -8.76 -18.53 0.26
N CYS A 109 -8.93 -19.52 1.15
CA CYS A 109 -10.19 -20.19 1.43
C CYS A 109 -10.75 -19.74 2.78
N PHE A 110 -12.07 -19.58 2.85
CA PHE A 110 -12.73 -19.38 4.14
C PHE A 110 -12.66 -20.66 4.98
N PRO A 111 -12.24 -20.61 6.26
CA PRO A 111 -11.96 -21.83 7.05
C PRO A 111 -13.13 -22.79 7.21
N VAL A 112 -14.37 -22.29 7.18
CA VAL A 112 -15.57 -23.11 7.43
C VAL A 112 -16.13 -23.75 6.16
N CYS A 113 -16.31 -22.98 5.08
CA CYS A 113 -16.91 -23.51 3.85
C CYS A 113 -15.90 -23.81 2.74
N GLY A 114 -14.62 -23.47 2.92
CA GLY A 114 -13.57 -23.67 1.92
C GLY A 114 -13.69 -22.79 0.68
N ALA A 115 -14.68 -21.89 0.61
CA ALA A 115 -14.89 -21.06 -0.57
C ALA A 115 -13.73 -20.07 -0.77
N LEU A 116 -13.33 -19.94 -2.04
CA LEU A 116 -12.19 -19.12 -2.45
C LEU A 116 -12.58 -17.65 -2.50
N GLN A 117 -11.77 -16.79 -1.89
CA GLN A 117 -11.90 -15.32 -1.94
C GLN A 117 -13.30 -14.77 -1.57
N CYS A 118 -14.08 -15.52 -0.78
CA CYS A 118 -15.46 -15.17 -0.45
C CYS A 118 -15.57 -14.30 0.80
N TRP A 119 -14.67 -13.36 1.00
CA TRP A 119 -14.66 -12.47 2.18
C TRP A 119 -15.55 -11.26 1.93
N ASP A 120 -16.44 -10.95 2.88
CA ASP A 120 -17.30 -9.76 2.84
C ASP A 120 -16.56 -8.51 3.35
N GLN A 121 -17.21 -7.34 3.30
CA GLN A 121 -16.62 -6.08 3.75
C GLN A 121 -16.24 -6.12 5.23
N PRO A 122 -15.04 -5.64 5.60
CA PRO A 122 -14.62 -5.56 6.99
C PRO A 122 -15.47 -4.55 7.77
N VAL A 123 -15.94 -4.96 8.94
CA VAL A 123 -16.73 -4.13 9.85
C VAL A 123 -15.90 -3.84 11.10
N TRP A 124 -15.78 -2.55 11.43
CA TRP A 124 -15.16 -2.10 12.67
C TRP A 124 -16.19 -2.10 13.80
N SER A 125 -15.90 -2.84 14.88
CA SER A 125 -16.66 -2.80 16.12
C SER A 125 -15.78 -2.26 17.24
N GLY A 126 -15.97 -0.99 17.61
CA GLY A 126 -15.32 -0.37 18.77
C GLY A 126 -15.30 1.16 18.77
N LEU A 127 -14.85 1.73 19.87
CA LEU A 127 -14.62 3.17 20.04
C LEU A 127 -13.29 3.57 19.40
N THR A 128 -13.13 4.86 19.07
CA THR A 128 -11.87 5.41 18.55
C THR A 128 -10.71 5.06 19.50
N ARG A 129 -9.88 4.09 19.09
CA ARG A 129 -8.71 3.48 19.76
C ARG A 129 -8.91 2.15 20.50
N GLU A 130 -10.13 1.70 20.74
CA GLU A 130 -10.43 0.39 21.34
C GLU A 130 -11.51 -0.31 20.53
N GLY A 131 -11.11 -1.27 19.69
CA GLY A 131 -12.03 -2.02 18.85
C GLY A 131 -11.36 -3.17 18.12
N SER A 132 -12.20 -3.98 17.47
CA SER A 132 -11.76 -5.10 16.64
C SER A 132 -12.37 -5.01 15.25
N TRP A 133 -11.63 -5.50 14.27
CA TRP A 133 -12.14 -5.73 12.93
C TRP A 133 -12.73 -7.14 12.86
N SER A 134 -13.95 -7.25 12.37
CA SER A 134 -14.58 -8.52 12.02
C SER A 134 -14.79 -8.59 10.50
N ILE A 135 -14.74 -9.80 9.96
CA ILE A 135 -14.97 -10.07 8.53
C ILE A 135 -15.81 -11.34 8.42
N TRP A 136 -16.73 -11.34 7.46
CA TRP A 136 -17.70 -12.42 7.26
C TRP A 136 -17.45 -13.16 5.95
N CYS A 137 -18.08 -14.32 5.81
CA CYS A 137 -18.12 -15.05 4.54
C CYS A 137 -19.29 -14.52 3.69
N ALA A 138 -19.00 -14.07 2.47
CA ALA A 138 -19.99 -13.65 1.47
C ALA A 138 -20.62 -14.84 0.71
N ASN A 139 -20.17 -16.08 0.95
CA ASN A 139 -20.76 -17.26 0.31
C ASN A 139 -22.15 -17.57 0.92
N PRO A 140 -23.25 -17.51 0.16
CA PRO A 140 -24.61 -17.75 0.68
C PRO A 140 -24.83 -19.19 1.13
N HIS A 141 -23.95 -20.11 0.75
CA HIS A 141 -23.97 -21.51 1.17
C HIS A 141 -23.04 -21.79 2.36
N CYS A 142 -22.44 -20.76 2.96
CA CYS A 142 -21.62 -20.91 4.13
C CYS A 142 -22.50 -21.15 5.37
N SER A 143 -22.24 -22.25 6.08
CA SER A 143 -22.99 -22.69 7.27
C SER A 143 -22.72 -21.89 8.55
N LEU A 144 -22.06 -20.73 8.45
CA LEU A 144 -21.87 -19.81 9.57
C LEU A 144 -23.08 -18.88 9.62
N ASP A 145 -23.95 -19.11 10.60
CA ASP A 145 -25.07 -18.21 10.84
C ASP A 145 -24.55 -16.84 11.30
N LYS A 146 -25.35 -15.77 11.09
CA LYS A 146 -24.96 -14.37 11.40
C LYS A 146 -24.63 -14.11 12.88
N ASN A 147 -24.94 -15.08 13.72
CA ASN A 147 -24.68 -15.10 15.16
C ASN A 147 -23.68 -16.21 15.46
N GLY A 148 -22.42 -16.04 15.04
CA GLY A 148 -21.35 -17.04 15.21
C GLY A 148 -21.41 -17.74 16.58
N ALA A 149 -21.11 -19.05 16.57
CA ALA A 149 -21.15 -19.93 17.74
C ALA A 149 -20.56 -19.31 19.02
#